data_AF-A0AAW0FSM5-F1
#
_entry.id   AF-A0AAW0FSM5-F1
#
_cell.length_a   1.000
_cell.length_b   1.000
_cell.length_c   1.000
_cell.angle_alpha   90.00
_cell.angle_beta   90.00
_cell.angle_gamma   90.00
#
_symmetry.space_group_name_H-M   'P 1'
#
loop_
_entity.id
_entity.type
_entity.pdbx_description
1 polymer ?
#
loop_
_entity_poly.entity_id
_entity_poly.type
_entity_poly.pdbx_seq_one_letter_code
_entity_poly.pdbx_strand_id
1 'polypeptide(L)'
;MNAILRHDLLAAHVITEFEQLLQFHVAMYMDNDIAGIPQALQKSGRPVKAIRARLKGKEGRLRGNLMGKRVDFSARTVITGDPNSMKSVSRRV
;
A
#
# COMPACT_ATOMS: atom_id res chain seq x y z
N MET A 1 -36.86 40.73 5.57
CA MET A 1 -37.09 39.31 5.93
C MET A 1 -36.40 38.32 4.98
N ASN A 2 -36.33 38.56 3.66
CA ASN A 2 -35.72 37.61 2.69
C ASN A 2 -34.18 37.51 2.66
N ALA A 3 -33.44 38.37 3.36
CA ALA A 3 -31.96 38.36 3.35
C ALA A 3 -31.34 37.42 4.41
N ILE A 4 -32.01 37.22 5.55
CA ILE A 4 -31.51 36.40 6.67
C ILE A 4 -31.59 34.92 6.29
N LEU A 5 -32.72 34.47 5.73
CA LEU A 5 -32.91 33.08 5.28
C LEU A 5 -31.95 32.67 4.16
N ARG A 6 -31.49 33.62 3.32
CA ARG A 6 -30.49 33.34 2.27
C ARG A 6 -29.10 33.12 2.84
N HIS A 7 -28.76 33.79 3.94
CA HIS A 7 -27.45 33.68 4.57
C HIS A 7 -27.28 32.32 5.26
N ASP A 8 -28.33 31.80 5.90
CA ASP A 8 -28.34 30.49 6.55
C ASP A 8 -28.28 29.34 5.54
N LEU A 9 -28.96 29.48 4.39
CA LEU A 9 -28.91 28.50 3.29
C LEU A 9 -27.52 28.41 2.64
N LEU A 10 -26.82 29.55 2.50
CA LEU A 10 -25.44 29.58 2.00
C LEU A 10 -24.47 28.91 2.99
N ALA A 11 -24.63 29.16 4.28
CA ALA A 11 -23.83 28.51 5.32
C ALA A 11 -24.05 26.99 5.36
N ALA A 12 -25.30 26.54 5.23
CA ALA A 12 -25.63 25.12 5.18
C ALA A 12 -25.01 24.43 3.95
N HIS A 13 -25.05 25.07 2.78
CA HIS A 13 -24.43 24.52 1.57
C HIS A 13 -22.91 24.36 1.71
N VAL A 14 -22.22 25.36 2.27
CA VAL A 14 -20.78 25.30 2.52
C VAL A 14 -20.41 24.14 3.45
N ILE A 15 -21.19 23.90 4.51
CA ILE A 15 -20.97 22.77 5.42
C ILE A 15 -21.09 21.44 4.68
N THR A 16 -22.11 21.29 3.83
CA THR A 16 -22.30 20.04 3.06
C THR A 16 -21.16 19.79 2.07
N GLU A 17 -20.59 20.83 1.46
CA GLU A 17 -19.42 20.69 0.58
C GLU A 17 -18.18 20.22 1.35
N PHE A 18 -17.93 20.77 2.54
CA PHE A 18 -16.81 20.34 3.40
C PHE A 18 -17.00 18.92 3.93
N GLU A 19 -18.22 18.52 4.26
CA GLU A 19 -18.55 17.16 4.67
C GLU A 19 -18.24 16.16 3.55
N GLN A 20 -18.67 16.46 2.31
CA GLN A 20 -18.38 15.64 1.13
C GLN A 20 -16.88 15.56 0.85
N LEU A 21 -16.15 16.67 0.98
CA LEU A 21 -14.70 16.72 0.80
C LEU A 21 -13.98 15.84 1.84
N LEU A 22 -14.41 15.89 3.10
CA LEU A 22 -13.86 15.06 4.16
C LEU A 22 -14.11 13.58 3.89
N GLN A 23 -15.35 13.22 3.51
CA GLN A 23 -15.73 11.86 3.20
C GLN A 23 -14.91 11.29 2.03
N PHE A 24 -14.68 12.11 0.99
CA PHE A 24 -13.80 11.75 -0.12
C PHE A 24 -12.37 11.46 0.35
N HIS A 25 -11.78 12.34 1.17
CA HIS A 25 -10.40 12.14 1.65
C HIS A 25 -10.25 10.89 2.52
N VAL A 26 -11.22 10.62 3.40
CA VAL A 26 -11.23 9.41 4.23
C VAL A 26 -11.34 8.16 3.36
N ALA A 27 -12.25 8.17 2.38
CA ALA A 27 -12.43 7.06 1.45
C ALA A 27 -11.14 6.78 0.65
N MET A 28 -10.55 7.81 0.02
CA MET A 28 -9.34 7.66 -0.81
C MET A 28 -8.08 7.32 0.01
N TYR A 29 -8.04 7.69 1.28
CA TYR A 29 -6.96 7.28 2.18
C TYR A 29 -6.99 5.76 2.45
N MET A 30 -8.19 5.19 2.61
CA MET A 30 -8.37 3.76 2.80
C MET A 30 -8.19 2.98 1.50
N ASP A 31 -8.85 3.42 0.44
CA ASP A 31 -8.78 2.84 -0.89
C ASP A 31 -8.89 3.91 -1.99
N ASN A 32 -7.79 4.12 -2.71
CA ASN A 32 -7.70 5.11 -3.79
C ASN A 32 -7.99 4.50 -5.18
N ASP A 33 -8.39 3.23 -5.22
CA ASP A 33 -8.57 2.44 -6.44
C ASP A 33 -10.05 2.09 -6.67
N ILE A 34 -10.94 2.93 -6.14
CA ILE A 34 -12.40 2.75 -6.23
C ILE A 34 -12.87 3.16 -7.63
N ALA A 35 -13.55 2.25 -8.32
CA ALA A 35 -14.09 2.51 -9.65
C ALA A 35 -15.16 3.61 -9.61
N GLY A 36 -15.12 4.53 -10.58
CA GLY A 36 -16.10 5.62 -10.71
C GLY A 36 -15.83 6.85 -9.85
N ILE A 37 -14.82 6.82 -8.97
CA ILE A 37 -14.41 7.97 -8.15
C ILE A 37 -13.06 8.50 -8.67
N PRO A 38 -12.88 9.83 -8.83
CA PRO A 38 -11.60 10.39 -9.25
C PRO A 38 -10.50 10.07 -8.23
N GLN A 39 -9.35 9.61 -8.72
CA GLN A 39 -8.24 9.25 -7.85
C GLN A 39 -7.65 10.47 -7.15
N ALA A 40 -7.34 10.35 -5.86
CA ALA A 40 -6.56 11.33 -5.13
C ALA A 40 -5.12 11.32 -5.66
N LEU A 41 -4.70 12.46 -6.21
CA LEU A 41 -3.37 12.66 -6.79
C LEU A 41 -2.48 13.42 -5.81
N GLN A 42 -1.20 13.04 -5.79
CA GLN A 42 -0.16 13.81 -5.14
C GLN A 42 0.14 15.07 -5.98
N LYS A 43 0.84 16.05 -5.40
CA LYS A 43 1.32 17.25 -6.13
C LYS A 43 2.13 16.93 -7.39
N SER A 44 2.73 15.73 -7.45
CA SER A 44 3.49 15.21 -8.59
C SER A 44 2.63 14.54 -9.67
N GLY A 45 1.30 14.54 -9.53
CA GLY A 45 0.37 13.87 -10.45
C GLY A 45 0.30 12.35 -10.29
N ARG A 46 1.03 11.76 -9.33
CA ARG A 46 0.98 10.33 -9.04
C ARG A 46 -0.17 10.00 -8.09
N PRO A 47 -0.91 8.90 -8.30
CA PRO A 47 -1.93 8.47 -7.36
C PRO A 47 -1.37 8.23 -5.95
N VAL A 48 -2.07 8.72 -4.94
CA VAL A 48 -1.70 8.51 -3.53
C VAL A 48 -1.83 7.02 -3.19
N LYS A 49 -0.80 6.46 -2.56
CA LYS A 49 -0.78 5.04 -2.19
C LYS A 49 -1.54 4.79 -0.88
N ALA A 50 -2.82 4.43 -1.03
CA ALA A 50 -3.76 4.10 0.05
C ALA A 50 -3.33 2.90 0.89
N ILE A 51 -3.94 2.74 2.08
CA ILE A 51 -3.66 1.64 3.00
C ILE A 51 -3.90 0.28 2.33
N ARG A 52 -5.04 0.11 1.66
CA ARG A 52 -5.36 -1.15 0.97
C ARG A 52 -4.29 -1.52 -0.06
N ALA A 53 -3.79 -0.54 -0.81
CA ALA A 53 -2.72 -0.72 -1.81
C ALA A 53 -1.36 -1.11 -1.19
N ARG A 54 -1.11 -0.80 0.09
CA ARG A 54 0.09 -1.23 0.81
C ARG A 54 -0.02 -2.66 1.34
N LEU A 55 -1.23 -3.10 1.66
CA LEU A 55 -1.50 -4.44 2.18
C LEU A 55 -1.61 -5.48 1.06
N LYS A 56 -2.27 -5.15 -0.06
CA LYS A 56 -2.50 -6.04 -1.20
C LYS A 56 -1.26 -6.15 -2.11
N GLY A 57 -1.21 -7.23 -2.91
CA GLY A 57 -0.22 -7.40 -4.00
C GLY A 57 1.04 -8.21 -3.63
N LYS A 58 1.92 -8.42 -4.62
CA LYS A 58 3.14 -9.23 -4.47
C LYS A 58 4.13 -8.62 -3.48
N GLU A 59 4.42 -7.35 -3.70
CA GLU A 59 5.31 -6.52 -2.90
C GLU A 59 4.56 -5.84 -1.73
N GLY A 60 3.31 -6.26 -1.48
CA GLY A 60 2.50 -5.77 -0.37
C GLY A 60 3.00 -6.30 0.98
N ARG A 61 2.50 -5.73 2.07
CA ARG A 61 2.94 -6.12 3.43
C ARG A 61 2.68 -7.59 3.74
N LEU A 62 1.53 -8.15 3.35
CA LEU A 62 1.22 -9.55 3.66
C LEU A 62 2.23 -10.50 3.00
N ARG A 63 2.34 -10.49 1.67
CA ARG A 63 3.19 -11.45 0.96
C ARG A 63 4.67 -11.04 0.98
N GLY A 64 4.98 -9.79 0.66
CA GLY A 64 6.35 -9.33 0.50
C GLY A 64 7.10 -9.13 1.81
N ASN A 65 6.42 -8.77 2.89
CA ASN A 65 7.09 -8.43 4.15
C ASN A 65 6.84 -9.44 5.28
N LEU A 66 5.65 -10.04 5.37
CA LEU A 66 5.36 -10.99 6.44
C LEU A 66 5.68 -12.44 6.02
N MET A 67 5.26 -12.86 4.82
CA MET A 67 5.56 -14.22 4.33
C MET A 67 6.96 -14.36 3.71
N GLY A 68 7.50 -13.30 3.09
CA GLY A 68 8.78 -13.28 2.38
C GLY A 68 9.80 -12.33 2.98
N LYS A 69 9.90 -12.25 4.32
CA LYS A 69 10.78 -11.30 5.00
C LYS A 69 12.26 -11.56 4.68
N ARG A 70 13.05 -10.49 4.66
CA ARG A 70 14.51 -10.59 4.60
C ARG A 70 15.03 -11.13 5.93
N VAL A 71 16.05 -11.97 5.85
CA VAL A 71 16.66 -12.64 7.00
C VAL A 71 18.11 -12.21 7.15
N ASP A 72 18.49 -11.90 8.38
CA ASP A 72 19.87 -11.61 8.75
C ASP A 72 20.68 -12.91 8.84
N PHE A 73 22.01 -12.79 8.89
CA PHE A 73 22.96 -13.92 8.97
C PHE A 73 22.82 -14.96 7.83
N SER A 74 22.56 -14.48 6.61
CA SER A 74 22.51 -15.30 5.40
C SER A 74 23.55 -14.84 4.38
N ALA A 75 24.08 -15.78 3.58
CA ALA A 75 25.02 -15.50 2.49
C ALA A 75 24.56 -16.16 1.19
N ARG A 76 24.88 -15.55 0.05
CA ARG A 76 24.56 -16.06 -1.29
C ARG A 76 25.83 -16.17 -2.11
N THR A 77 26.18 -17.38 -2.56
CA THR A 77 27.35 -17.66 -3.42
C THR A 77 26.95 -18.54 -4.59
N VAL A 78 27.76 -18.55 -5.64
CA VAL A 78 27.60 -19.48 -6.76
C VAL A 78 28.15 -20.84 -6.35
N ILE A 79 27.42 -21.92 -6.68
CA ILE A 79 27.84 -23.28 -6.39
C ILE A 79 28.67 -23.79 -7.58
N THR A 80 29.86 -24.30 -7.29
CA THR A 80 30.72 -25.01 -8.24
C THR A 80 30.80 -26.49 -7.82
N GLY A 81 30.78 -27.42 -8.78
CA GLY A 81 30.83 -28.85 -8.49
C GLY A 81 32.21 -29.29 -7.97
N ASP A 82 32.27 -29.82 -6.74
CA ASP A 82 33.46 -30.45 -6.16
C ASP A 82 33.28 -31.97 -6.06
N PRO A 83 34.06 -32.78 -6.80
CA PRO A 83 33.97 -34.25 -6.79
C PRO A 83 34.41 -34.93 -5.49
N ASN A 84 35.01 -34.21 -4.53
CA ASN A 84 35.49 -34.75 -3.25
C ASN A 84 34.67 -34.32 -2.02
N SER A 85 33.58 -33.59 -2.22
CA SER A 85 32.74 -33.06 -1.13
C SER A 85 32.12 -34.13 -0.21
N MET A 86 32.08 -35.40 -0.62
CA MET A 86 31.58 -36.52 0.20
C MET A 86 32.29 -37.86 -0.10
N LYS A 87 33.62 -37.96 0.02
CA LYS A 87 34.35 -39.24 -0.18
C LYS A 87 35.23 -39.73 0.98
N SER A 88 35.09 -39.20 2.19
CA SER A 88 35.92 -39.61 3.35
C SER A 88 35.26 -40.61 4.32
N VAL A 89 34.04 -41.10 4.07
CA VAL A 89 33.39 -42.10 4.93
C VAL A 89 32.97 -43.31 4.08
N SER A 90 33.51 -44.48 4.40
CA SER A 90 33.29 -45.78 3.74
C SER A 90 34.29 -46.14 2.63
N ARG A 91 35.46 -46.63 3.06
CA ARG A 91 36.13 -47.82 2.50
C ARG A 91 37.22 -48.28 3.47
N ARG A 92 36.80 -49.05 4.47
CA ARG A 92 37.66 -50.00 5.20
C ARG A 92 36.87 -51.33 5.25
N VAL A 93 37.06 -52.11 4.20
CA VAL A 93 36.98 -53.58 4.21
C VAL A 93 38.30 -54.06 3.64
#